data_AF-A0A2K5NT66-F1
#
_entry.id   AF-A0A2K5NT66-F1
#
_cell.length_a   1.000
_cell.length_b   1.000
_cell.length_c   1.000
_cell.angle_alpha   90.00
_cell.angle_beta   90.00
_cell.angle_gamma   90.00
#
_symmetry.space_group_name_H-M   'P 1'
#
loop_
_entity.id
_entity.type
_entity.pdbx_description
1 polymer ?
#
loop_
_entity_poly.entity_id
_entity_poly.type
_entity_poly.pdbx_seq_one_letter_code
_entity_poly.pdbx_strand_id
1 'polypeptide(L)'
;MLGWVRLQTGVQEGSPGQLIARHGPQAHVCAHSCLGGACRPCSDAELLLAACTSDFVIHGIIHAVAHDVDLQESVITVMAARVLRQTLPLFGRRGSGEEGLTSIRTPLRCGVHPGPGTFLFMGWSRFGEAWLGCAPRFQEFRRVYEAARTAHLHPCEVALH
;
A
#
# COMPACT_ATOMS: atom_id res chain seq x y z
N MET A 1 44.92 53.69 -27.75
CA MET A 1 45.48 53.51 -26.39
C MET A 1 45.33 52.02 -26.05
N LEU A 2 46.32 51.17 -26.35
CA LEU A 2 47.42 50.80 -25.44
C LEU A 2 46.93 50.40 -24.03
N GLY A 3 46.52 49.14 -23.88
CA GLY A 3 47.27 48.10 -23.17
C GLY A 3 47.37 48.08 -21.63
N TRP A 4 47.14 46.86 -21.08
CA TRP A 4 47.82 46.15 -19.96
C TRP A 4 47.69 46.82 -18.55
N VAL A 5 47.51 46.16 -17.39
CA VAL A 5 47.58 44.76 -16.93
C VAL A 5 47.08 44.65 -15.46
N ARG A 6 46.63 43.44 -15.08
CA ARG A 6 46.50 42.77 -13.75
C ARG A 6 45.97 43.48 -12.50
N LEU A 7 45.08 42.77 -11.80
CA LEU A 7 45.16 42.26 -10.40
C LEU A 7 43.83 41.47 -10.21
N GLN A 8 43.69 40.35 -9.51
CA GLN A 8 44.55 39.61 -8.61
C GLN A 8 44.02 38.17 -8.51
N THR A 9 44.94 37.24 -8.36
CA THR A 9 44.74 35.89 -7.84
C THR A 9 44.01 35.91 -6.50
N GLY A 10 42.94 35.12 -6.38
CA GLY A 10 42.31 34.79 -5.11
C GLY A 10 41.87 33.34 -5.12
N VAL A 11 42.82 32.43 -4.92
CA VAL A 11 42.55 31.04 -4.50
C VAL A 11 42.00 31.14 -3.07
N GLN A 12 40.72 30.81 -2.89
CA GLN A 12 40.14 30.58 -1.56
C GLN A 12 40.15 29.07 -1.33
N GLU A 13 41.09 28.65 -0.50
CA GLU A 13 41.16 27.32 0.08
C GLU A 13 40.15 27.28 1.24
N GLY A 14 39.06 26.53 1.06
CA GLY A 14 37.94 26.48 1.99
C GLY A 14 37.41 25.05 2.14
N SER A 15 38.10 24.30 2.99
CA SER A 15 37.72 23.11 3.78
C SER A 15 36.95 21.93 3.14
N PRO A 16 37.43 20.68 3.34
CA PRO A 16 36.70 19.48 2.99
C PRO A 16 35.57 19.21 3.99
N GLY A 17 34.43 18.72 3.49
CA GLY A 17 33.49 17.99 4.34
C GLY A 17 32.08 18.55 4.49
N GLN A 18 31.48 19.10 3.44
CA GLN A 18 30.01 19.27 3.43
C GLN A 18 29.39 18.32 2.40
N LEU A 19 28.99 17.14 2.90
CA LEU A 19 28.02 16.29 2.23
C LEU A 19 26.71 17.09 2.17
N ILE A 20 26.48 17.77 1.05
CA ILE A 20 25.18 18.34 0.77
C ILE A 20 24.27 17.15 0.50
N ALA A 21 23.55 16.71 1.52
CA ALA A 21 22.47 15.76 1.39
C ALA A 21 21.41 16.39 0.47
N ARG A 22 21.53 16.12 -0.83
CA ARG A 22 20.44 16.33 -1.78
C ARG A 22 19.25 15.59 -1.20
N HIS A 23 18.24 16.35 -0.79
CA HIS A 23 16.93 15.81 -0.48
C HIS A 23 16.45 15.04 -1.71
N GLY A 24 16.65 13.72 -1.68
CA GLY A 24 16.01 12.80 -2.59
C GLY A 24 14.49 12.89 -2.41
N PRO A 25 13.72 12.44 -3.42
CA PRO A 25 12.27 12.36 -3.29
C PRO A 25 11.98 11.54 -2.05
N GLN A 26 11.06 12.04 -1.21
CA GLN A 26 10.67 11.44 0.04
C GLN A 26 10.50 9.93 -0.15
N ALA A 27 11.51 9.19 0.29
CA ALA A 27 11.32 7.82 0.67
C ALA A 27 10.41 7.93 1.91
N HIS A 28 9.10 7.94 1.67
CA HIS A 28 8.12 7.51 2.66
C HIS A 28 8.37 6.01 2.85
N VAL A 29 9.53 5.72 3.43
CA VAL A 29 9.97 4.45 3.96
C VAL A 29 8.85 4.04 4.90
N CYS A 30 8.06 3.05 4.49
CA CYS A 30 7.52 1.95 5.30
C CYS A 30 7.29 2.22 6.80
N ALA A 31 6.87 3.41 7.22
CA ALA A 31 6.97 3.77 8.64
C ALA A 31 5.98 2.98 9.47
N HIS A 32 4.85 2.55 8.88
CA HIS A 32 3.76 1.93 9.65
C HIS A 32 3.33 0.52 9.19
N SER A 33 3.86 -0.04 8.09
CA SER A 33 3.30 -1.29 7.53
C SER A 33 4.26 -2.41 7.12
N CYS A 34 5.58 -2.22 7.24
CA CYS A 34 6.54 -3.25 6.79
C CYS A 34 7.11 -4.10 7.94
N LEU A 35 6.78 -3.78 9.20
CA LEU A 35 7.13 -4.55 10.40
C LEU A 35 5.85 -4.91 11.14
N GLY A 36 5.23 -6.03 10.74
CA GLY A 36 4.17 -6.68 11.49
C GLY A 36 3.23 -5.72 12.22
N GLY A 37 2.55 -4.86 11.46
CA GLY A 37 1.67 -3.82 11.99
C GLY A 37 0.79 -4.36 13.12
N ALA A 38 0.60 -3.56 14.16
CA ALA A 38 -0.37 -3.86 15.21
C ALA A 38 -1.68 -4.27 14.52
N CYS A 39 -2.29 -5.37 14.98
CA CYS A 39 -3.54 -5.90 14.43
C CYS A 39 -4.72 -5.01 14.82
N ARG A 40 -4.63 -3.73 14.48
CA ARG A 40 -5.63 -2.71 14.72
C ARG A 40 -6.34 -2.39 13.41
N PRO A 41 -7.60 -1.96 13.48
CA PRO A 41 -8.24 -1.34 12.34
C PRO A 41 -7.43 -0.15 11.82
N CYS A 42 -7.34 -0.02 10.49
CA CYS A 42 -6.77 1.15 9.84
C CYS A 42 -7.68 2.37 10.10
N SER A 43 -7.08 3.52 10.35
CA SER A 43 -7.77 4.81 10.43
C SER A 43 -8.20 5.31 9.05
N ASP A 44 -9.12 6.28 8.98
CA ASP A 44 -9.60 6.85 7.71
C ASP A 44 -8.46 7.31 6.78
N ALA A 45 -7.47 8.01 7.33
CA ALA A 45 -6.29 8.45 6.57
C ALA A 45 -5.46 7.28 6.05
N GLU A 46 -5.31 6.22 6.85
CA GLU A 46 -4.59 5.00 6.45
C GLU A 46 -5.36 4.22 5.39
N LEU A 47 -6.69 4.18 5.46
CA LEU A 47 -7.52 3.57 4.44
C LEU A 47 -7.35 4.26 3.09
N LEU A 48 -7.44 5.59 3.07
CA LEU A 48 -7.25 6.39 1.86
C LEU A 48 -5.84 6.21 1.28
N LEU A 49 -4.81 6.28 2.13
CA LEU A 49 -3.43 6.07 1.71
C LEU A 49 -3.21 4.65 1.17
N ALA A 50 -3.68 3.62 1.90
CA ALA A 50 -3.54 2.23 1.51
C ALA A 50 -4.22 1.95 0.16
N ALA A 51 -5.40 2.51 -0.11
CA ALA A 51 -6.04 2.36 -1.41
C ALA A 51 -5.17 2.89 -2.57
N CYS A 52 -4.36 3.92 -2.32
CA CYS A 52 -3.52 4.57 -3.31
C CYS A 52 -2.13 3.96 -3.46
N THR A 53 -1.57 3.36 -2.41
CA THR A 53 -0.19 2.90 -2.39
C THR A 53 -0.04 1.39 -2.33
N SER A 54 -1.10 0.65 -2.07
CA SER A 54 -1.07 -0.81 -2.06
C SER A 54 -0.75 -1.37 -3.45
N ASP A 55 -0.07 -2.52 -3.47
CA ASP A 55 0.14 -3.25 -4.72
C ASP A 55 -1.16 -3.81 -5.25
N PHE A 56 -2.11 -4.13 -4.38
CA PHE A 56 -3.44 -4.55 -4.79
C PHE A 56 -4.55 -3.95 -3.95
N VAL A 57 -5.71 -3.82 -4.59
CA VAL A 57 -6.99 -3.48 -3.94
C VAL A 57 -8.06 -4.35 -4.56
N ILE A 58 -8.71 -5.19 -3.76
CA ILE A 58 -9.74 -6.14 -4.21
C ILE A 58 -11.02 -5.93 -3.42
N HIS A 59 -12.15 -5.83 -4.12
CA HIS A 59 -13.47 -5.93 -3.52
C HIS A 59 -13.95 -7.39 -3.60
N GLY A 60 -14.33 -7.97 -2.46
CA GLY A 60 -14.76 -9.37 -2.41
C GLY A 60 -15.39 -9.79 -1.08
N ILE A 61 -15.61 -11.09 -0.94
CA ILE A 61 -16.20 -11.73 0.24
C ILE A 61 -15.20 -12.75 0.80
N ILE A 62 -15.15 -12.90 2.12
CA ILE A 62 -14.38 -13.97 2.76
C ILE A 62 -15.10 -15.29 2.50
N HIS A 63 -14.49 -16.17 1.69
CA HIS A 63 -15.01 -17.50 1.43
C HIS A 63 -14.59 -18.48 2.53
N ALA A 64 -13.32 -18.44 2.94
CA ALA A 64 -12.78 -19.27 4.00
C ALA A 64 -11.58 -18.60 4.68
N VAL A 65 -11.26 -19.06 5.88
CA VAL A 65 -10.02 -18.71 6.59
C VAL A 65 -9.39 -20.00 7.10
N ALA A 66 -8.12 -20.21 6.78
CA ALA A 66 -7.31 -21.29 7.29
C ALA A 66 -6.17 -20.72 8.14
N HIS A 67 -5.77 -21.44 9.18
CA HIS A 67 -4.70 -21.02 10.09
C HIS A 67 -3.53 -21.98 9.95
N ASP A 68 -2.34 -21.43 9.72
CA ASP A 68 -1.07 -22.15 9.69
C ASP A 68 -0.29 -21.77 10.96
N VAL A 69 -0.33 -22.67 11.93
CA VAL A 69 0.32 -22.46 13.24
C VAL A 69 1.84 -22.58 13.14
N ASP A 70 2.35 -23.34 12.17
CA ASP A 70 3.79 -23.54 11.98
C ASP A 70 4.43 -22.29 11.38
N LEU A 71 3.76 -21.67 10.41
CA LEU A 71 4.18 -20.41 9.79
C LEU A 71 3.75 -19.17 10.58
N GLN A 72 2.91 -19.31 11.61
CA GLN A 72 2.30 -18.18 12.34
C GLN A 72 1.52 -17.23 11.41
N GLU A 73 0.82 -17.82 10.44
CA GLU A 73 0.08 -17.13 9.39
C GLU A 73 -1.39 -17.58 9.34
N SER A 74 -2.23 -16.74 8.79
CA SER A 74 -3.60 -17.08 8.41
C SER A 74 -3.80 -16.77 6.93
N VAL A 75 -4.41 -17.70 6.23
CA VAL A 75 -4.71 -17.61 4.81
C VAL A 75 -6.20 -17.35 4.66
N ILE A 76 -6.53 -16.18 4.11
CA ILE A 76 -7.89 -15.76 3.81
C ILE A 76 -8.15 -16.12 2.36
N THR A 77 -9.07 -17.04 2.11
CA THR A 77 -9.59 -17.31 0.77
C THR A 77 -10.71 -16.30 0.50
N VAL A 78 -10.49 -15.44 -0.48
CA VAL A 78 -11.41 -14.38 -0.89
C VAL A 78 -12.04 -14.75 -2.22
N MET A 79 -13.36 -14.65 -2.29
CA MET A 79 -14.08 -14.62 -3.55
C MET A 79 -14.09 -13.17 -4.05
N ALA A 80 -13.22 -12.87 -5.01
CA ALA A 80 -13.04 -11.54 -5.59
C ALA A 80 -14.22 -11.21 -6.52
N ALA A 81 -14.98 -10.18 -6.15
CA ALA A 81 -16.01 -9.62 -7.02
C ALA A 81 -15.40 -8.68 -8.07
N ARG A 82 -14.36 -7.92 -7.68
CA ARG A 82 -13.66 -6.98 -8.56
C ARG A 82 -12.25 -6.71 -8.06
N VAL A 83 -11.28 -6.68 -8.98
CA VAL A 83 -9.93 -6.16 -8.72
C VAL A 83 -9.92 -4.68 -9.11
N LEU A 84 -9.72 -3.79 -8.13
CA LEU A 84 -9.67 -2.33 -8.35
C LEU A 84 -8.26 -1.87 -8.72
N ARG A 85 -7.24 -2.54 -8.19
CA ARG A 85 -5.83 -2.26 -8.45
C ARG A 85 -5.02 -3.54 -8.33
N GLN A 86 -4.05 -3.71 -9.22
CA GLN A 86 -2.98 -4.70 -9.09
C GLN A 86 -1.72 -4.21 -9.82
N THR A 87 -0.60 -4.12 -9.11
CA THR A 87 0.71 -3.74 -9.68
C THR A 87 1.38 -4.95 -10.35
N LEU A 88 1.13 -6.15 -9.82
CA LEU A 88 1.60 -7.44 -10.34
C LEU A 88 0.39 -8.36 -10.56
N PRO A 89 0.43 -9.30 -11.53
CA PRO A 89 -0.66 -10.23 -11.80
C PRO A 89 -0.72 -11.33 -10.72
N LEU A 90 -1.01 -10.95 -9.48
CA LEU A 90 -1.19 -11.88 -8.34
C LEU A 90 -2.54 -12.61 -8.41
N PHE A 91 -3.49 -12.02 -9.13
CA PHE A 91 -4.85 -12.52 -9.25
C PHE A 91 -5.08 -12.91 -10.70
N GLY A 92 -5.45 -14.18 -10.92
CA GLY A 92 -5.58 -14.77 -12.25
C GLY A 92 -6.38 -13.88 -13.20
N ARG A 93 -5.83 -13.62 -14.38
CA ARG A 93 -6.56 -12.95 -15.45
C ARG A 93 -7.53 -13.96 -16.05
N ARG A 94 -8.80 -13.90 -15.60
CA ARG A 94 -10.01 -14.57 -16.13
C ARG A 94 -9.74 -15.67 -17.17
N GLY A 95 -9.91 -16.92 -16.73
CA GLY A 95 -9.94 -18.09 -17.62
C GLY A 95 -9.33 -19.34 -16.97
N SER A 96 -10.07 -19.96 -16.04
CA SER A 96 -10.03 -21.41 -15.73
C SER A 96 -10.72 -21.70 -14.39
N GLY A 97 -11.89 -22.34 -14.44
CA GLY A 97 -12.44 -23.27 -13.43
C GLY A 97 -12.78 -22.77 -12.02
N GLU A 98 -11.90 -22.02 -11.37
CA GLU A 98 -12.02 -21.42 -10.02
C GLU A 98 -12.06 -19.88 -10.12
N GLU A 99 -12.81 -19.38 -11.10
CA GLU A 99 -12.80 -17.98 -11.52
C GLU A 99 -13.22 -17.05 -10.38
N GLY A 100 -12.24 -16.44 -9.72
CA GLY A 100 -12.43 -15.39 -8.73
C GLY A 100 -11.98 -15.73 -7.32
N LEU A 101 -11.57 -16.96 -7.01
CA LEU A 101 -10.97 -17.26 -5.71
C LEU A 101 -9.50 -16.80 -5.67
N THR A 102 -9.11 -16.16 -4.58
CA THR A 102 -7.73 -15.76 -4.33
C THR A 102 -7.37 -15.90 -2.86
N SER A 103 -6.08 -16.07 -2.58
CA SER A 103 -5.55 -16.22 -1.22
C SER A 103 -4.79 -14.96 -0.80
N ILE A 104 -5.07 -14.48 0.40
CA ILE A 104 -4.39 -13.35 1.03
C ILE A 104 -3.88 -13.78 2.41
N ARG A 105 -2.60 -13.57 2.68
CA ARG A 105 -1.93 -13.93 3.94
C ARG A 105 -1.98 -12.78 4.94
N THR A 106 -2.05 -13.12 6.23
CA THR A 106 -1.94 -12.18 7.35
C THR A 106 -1.33 -12.90 8.56
N PRO A 107 -0.67 -12.20 9.50
CA PRO A 107 -0.16 -12.86 10.69
C PRO A 107 -1.25 -13.48 11.56
N LEU A 108 -1.00 -14.69 12.09
CA LEU A 108 -1.96 -15.43 12.91
C LEU A 108 -2.44 -14.65 14.14
N ARG A 109 -1.54 -13.88 14.77
CA ARG A 109 -1.85 -13.01 15.92
C ARG A 109 -2.95 -11.97 15.66
N CYS A 110 -3.28 -11.70 14.40
CA CYS A 110 -4.35 -10.77 14.05
C CYS A 110 -5.75 -11.38 14.17
N GLY A 111 -5.86 -12.69 14.40
CA GLY A 111 -7.13 -13.32 14.78
C GLY A 111 -8.24 -13.14 13.75
N VAL A 112 -7.88 -13.16 12.46
CA VAL A 112 -8.88 -12.99 11.38
C VAL A 112 -9.85 -14.15 11.40
N HIS A 113 -11.14 -13.82 11.33
CA HIS A 113 -12.22 -14.79 11.30
C HIS A 113 -13.13 -14.54 10.10
N PRO A 114 -13.84 -15.57 9.59
CA PRO A 114 -14.90 -15.38 8.63
C PRO A 114 -15.97 -14.42 9.17
N GLY A 115 -16.52 -13.57 8.30
CA GLY A 115 -17.55 -12.62 8.68
C GLY A 115 -18.45 -12.28 7.49
N PRO A 116 -19.75 -12.01 7.72
CA PRO A 116 -20.67 -11.69 6.65
C PRO A 116 -20.36 -10.31 6.04
N GLY A 117 -20.69 -10.15 4.76
CA GLY A 117 -20.59 -8.89 4.03
C GLY A 117 -19.43 -8.83 3.04
N THR A 118 -19.26 -7.68 2.41
CA THR A 118 -18.18 -7.43 1.45
C THR A 118 -17.10 -6.52 2.04
N PHE A 119 -15.87 -6.76 1.62
CA PHE A 119 -14.68 -6.12 2.14
C PHE A 119 -13.81 -5.59 1.01
N LEU A 120 -13.00 -4.59 1.32
CA LEU A 120 -11.89 -4.15 0.48
C LEU A 120 -10.59 -4.65 1.06
N PHE A 121 -9.95 -5.58 0.39
CA PHE A 121 -8.64 -6.10 0.77
C PHE A 121 -7.57 -5.28 0.07
N MET A 122 -6.73 -4.62 0.86
CA MET A 122 -5.63 -3.78 0.39
C MET A 122 -4.33 -4.33 0.95
N GLY A 123 -3.29 -4.41 0.14
CA GLY A 123 -2.03 -4.97 0.60
C GLY A 123 -0.91 -4.96 -0.43
N TRP A 124 0.14 -5.71 -0.10
CA TRP A 124 1.40 -5.72 -0.84
C TRP A 124 1.73 -7.12 -1.36
N SER A 125 2.50 -7.18 -2.43
CA SER A 125 3.11 -8.41 -2.90
C SER A 125 4.40 -8.67 -2.12
N ARG A 126 4.53 -9.86 -1.54
CA ARG A 126 5.80 -10.33 -0.97
C ARG A 126 6.13 -11.68 -1.61
N PHE A 127 7.20 -11.73 -2.40
CA PHE A 127 7.64 -12.94 -3.12
C PHE A 127 6.53 -13.60 -3.97
N GLY A 128 5.65 -12.81 -4.57
CA GLY A 128 4.53 -13.31 -5.38
C GLY A 128 3.30 -13.72 -4.57
N GLU A 129 3.32 -13.51 -3.25
CA GLU A 129 2.20 -13.78 -2.35
C GLU A 129 1.51 -12.47 -1.95
N ALA A 130 0.19 -12.48 -1.86
CA ALA A 130 -0.58 -11.33 -1.40
C ALA A 130 -0.58 -11.26 0.14
N TRP A 131 -0.09 -10.16 0.69
CA TRP A 131 -0.06 -9.90 2.14
C TRP A 131 -1.01 -8.78 2.51
N LEU A 132 -1.85 -9.01 3.51
CA LEU A 132 -2.89 -8.09 3.95
C LEU A 132 -2.29 -6.88 4.67
N GLY A 133 -2.70 -5.68 4.26
CA GLY A 133 -2.46 -4.42 4.97
C GLY A 133 -3.72 -3.94 5.68
N CYS A 134 -4.74 -3.53 4.92
CA CYS A 134 -6.02 -3.05 5.44
C CYS A 134 -7.18 -3.87 4.86
N ALA A 135 -8.24 -4.10 5.66
CA ALA A 135 -9.42 -4.86 5.28
C ALA A 135 -10.74 -4.25 5.77
N PRO A 136 -11.08 -2.98 5.45
CA PRO A 136 -12.37 -2.41 5.85
C PRO A 136 -13.54 -3.12 5.18
N ARG A 137 -14.73 -2.98 5.77
CA ARG A 137 -15.99 -3.26 5.06
C ARG A 137 -16.13 -2.29 3.89
N PHE A 138 -16.66 -2.76 2.76
CA PHE A 138 -16.78 -1.94 1.54
C PHE A 138 -17.58 -0.64 1.79
N GLN A 139 -18.67 -0.73 2.53
CA GLN A 139 -19.51 0.43 2.87
C GLN A 139 -18.76 1.48 3.69
N GLU A 140 -17.87 1.04 4.60
CA GLU A 140 -17.11 1.94 5.45
C GLU A 140 -16.07 2.72 4.65
N PHE A 141 -15.30 2.02 3.82
CA PHE A 141 -14.36 2.67 2.92
C PHE A 141 -15.05 3.65 1.97
N ARG A 142 -16.22 3.29 1.43
CA ARG A 142 -16.98 4.16 0.53
C ARG A 142 -17.36 5.48 1.20
N ARG A 143 -17.82 5.44 2.46
CA ARG A 143 -18.13 6.66 3.24
C ARG A 143 -16.89 7.53 3.41
N VAL A 144 -15.77 6.94 3.84
CA VAL A 144 -14.51 7.65 4.05
C VAL A 144 -14.01 8.29 2.75
N TYR A 145 -14.05 7.54 1.64
CA TYR A 145 -13.63 8.00 0.33
C TYR A 145 -14.51 9.13 -0.22
N GLU A 146 -15.83 9.02 -0.10
CA GLU A 146 -16.77 10.08 -0.51
C GLU A 146 -16.63 11.34 0.34
N ALA A 147 -16.40 11.19 1.65
CA ALA A 147 -16.13 12.31 2.55
C ALA A 147 -14.85 13.05 2.17
N ALA A 148 -13.75 12.32 1.91
CA ALA A 148 -12.49 12.91 1.46
C ALA A 148 -12.63 13.63 0.11
N ARG A 149 -13.37 13.02 -0.83
CA ARG A 149 -13.66 13.63 -2.14
C ARG A 149 -14.46 14.92 -2.00
N THR A 150 -15.46 14.95 -1.13
CA THR A 150 -16.28 16.14 -0.84
C THR A 150 -15.46 17.24 -0.14
N ALA A 151 -14.53 16.84 0.73
CA ALA A 151 -13.61 17.74 1.40
C ALA A 151 -12.45 18.24 0.49
N HIS A 152 -12.42 17.84 -0.79
CA HIS A 152 -11.35 18.18 -1.74
C HIS A 152 -9.95 17.74 -1.25
N LEU A 153 -9.90 16.74 -0.36
CA LEU A 153 -8.68 16.10 0.10
C LEU A 153 -8.29 15.09 -0.96
N HIS A 154 -7.56 15.54 -2.00
CA HIS A 154 -7.22 14.78 -3.22
C HIS A 154 -6.86 13.30 -2.95
N PRO A 155 -7.84 12.37 -3.02
CA PRO A 155 -7.55 10.95 -2.99
C PRO A 155 -7.14 10.52 -4.42
N CYS A 156 -6.38 9.44 -4.54
CA CYS A 156 -6.24 8.80 -5.85
C CYS A 156 -7.61 8.31 -6.33
N GLU A 157 -7.78 8.18 -7.65
CA GLU A 157 -9.04 7.67 -8.18
C GLU A 157 -9.18 6.16 -7.93
N VAL A 158 -10.20 5.80 -7.17
CA VAL A 158 -10.61 4.41 -6.91
C VAL A 158 -11.99 4.19 -7.53
N ALA A 159 -12.11 3.21 -8.43
CA ALA A 159 -13.34 2.92 -9.16
C ALA A 159 -14.37 2.17 -8.28
N LEU A 160 -15.01 2.90 -7.36
CA LEU A 160 -16.08 2.42 -6.47
C LEU A 160 -17.46 2.53 -7.16
N HIS A 161 -17.69 1.77 -8.24
CA HIS A 161 -18.99 1.71 -8.94
C HIS A 161 -19.74 0.42 -8.63
#